data_AF-A0A9D4M7R9-F1
#
_entry.id   AF-A0A9D4M7R9-F1
#
_cell.length_a   1.000
_cell.length_b   1.000
_cell.length_c   1.000
_cell.angle_alpha   90.00
_cell.angle_beta   90.00
_cell.angle_gamma   90.00
#
_symmetry.space_group_name_H-M   'P 1'
#
loop_
_entity.id
_entity.type
_entity.pdbx_description
1 polymer ?
#
loop_
_entity_poly.entity_id
_entity_poly.type
_entity_poly.pdbx_seq_one_letter_code
_entity_poly.pdbx_strand_id
1 'polypeptide(L)'
;MCKLINFFPIFLTTCSCYTLVFISIERRRALVQSMRPQISVPQALKALPFIWLGSVVVGIPTLIEFSVVPLTTDSSDINSGNYLYVSQLNNNSVERHLHCGTNNFPRTLGMANCFLVTLFAFVIPLTLISINYVQLVVFVNKPLPHRGTATPKQKRRRGAACGDFCFAADEYTLV
;
A
#
# COMPACT_ATOMS: atom_id res chain seq x y z
N MET A 1 -19.37 4.35 13.32
CA MET A 1 -17.94 3.93 13.23
C MET A 1 -17.68 2.80 12.21
N CYS A 2 -18.71 2.15 11.64
CA CYS A 2 -18.60 1.08 10.64
C CYS A 2 -17.72 1.41 9.41
N LYS A 3 -17.81 2.61 8.85
CA LYS A 3 -16.98 2.98 7.68
C LYS A 3 -15.49 3.04 8.01
N LEU A 4 -15.16 3.72 9.11
CA LEU A 4 -13.77 3.94 9.52
C LEU A 4 -13.09 2.63 9.94
N ILE A 5 -13.78 1.76 10.68
CA ILE A 5 -13.19 0.50 11.16
C ILE A 5 -12.84 -0.46 10.02
N ASN A 6 -13.53 -0.36 8.88
CA ASN A 6 -13.19 -1.12 7.66
C ASN A 6 -12.14 -0.41 6.79
N PHE A 7 -12.14 0.93 6.76
CA PHE A 7 -11.18 1.72 5.98
C PHE A 7 -9.76 1.71 6.57
N PHE A 8 -9.63 1.93 7.89
CA PHE A 8 -8.33 2.10 8.55
C PHE A 8 -7.36 0.92 8.34
N PRO A 9 -7.80 -0.35 8.48
CA PRO A 9 -6.93 -1.50 8.24
C PRO A 9 -6.38 -1.54 6.81
N ILE A 10 -7.21 -1.23 5.81
CA ILE A 10 -6.80 -1.20 4.40
C ILE A 10 -5.80 -0.09 4.18
N PHE A 11 -6.12 1.13 4.63
CA PHE A 11 -5.25 2.30 4.53
C PHE A 11 -3.86 2.04 5.16
N LEU A 12 -3.81 1.53 6.38
CA LEU A 12 -2.56 1.25 7.10
C LEU A 12 -1.74 0.16 6.41
N THR A 13 -2.41 -0.89 5.91
CA THR A 13 -1.77 -1.98 5.19
C THR A 13 -1.14 -1.47 3.89
N THR A 14 -1.88 -0.70 3.08
CA THR A 14 -1.37 -0.11 1.84
C THR A 14 -0.22 0.84 2.08
N CYS A 15 -0.31 1.68 3.12
CA CYS A 15 0.75 2.63 3.49
C CYS A 15 2.05 1.89 3.86
N SER A 16 1.92 0.80 4.62
CA SER A 16 3.05 -0.07 4.99
C SER A 16 3.68 -0.73 3.75
N CYS A 17 2.86 -1.32 2.87
CA CYS A 17 3.32 -1.97 1.64
C CYS A 17 4.05 -0.99 0.70
N TYR A 18 3.48 0.20 0.46
CA TYR A 18 4.12 1.22 -0.37
C TYR A 18 5.41 1.76 0.25
N THR A 19 5.47 1.87 1.58
CA THR A 19 6.71 2.21 2.28
C THR A 19 7.79 1.14 2.04
N LEU A 20 7.44 -0.14 2.12
CA LEU A 20 8.37 -1.24 1.82
C LEU A 20 8.85 -1.23 0.36
N VAL A 21 7.97 -0.92 -0.59
CA VAL A 21 8.34 -0.73 -2.00
C VAL A 21 9.36 0.39 -2.12
N PHE A 22 9.11 1.55 -1.51
CA PHE A 22 10.02 2.69 -1.54
C PHE A 22 11.41 2.34 -0.96
N ILE A 23 11.44 1.69 0.21
CA ILE A 23 12.68 1.22 0.83
C ILE A 23 13.41 0.22 -0.09
N SER A 24 12.69 -0.71 -0.72
CA SER A 24 13.31 -1.69 -1.63
C SER A 24 14.01 -1.04 -2.82
N ILE A 25 13.43 0.04 -3.37
CA ILE A 25 14.02 0.82 -4.46
C ILE A 25 15.26 1.56 -3.98
N GLU A 26 15.19 2.19 -2.80
CA GLU A 26 16.32 2.89 -2.19
C GLU A 26 17.50 1.93 -1.96
N ARG A 27 17.23 0.75 -1.39
CA ARG A 27 18.23 -0.29 -1.15
C ARG A 27 18.86 -0.81 -2.43
N ARG A 28 18.05 -1.08 -3.46
CA ARG A 28 18.54 -1.49 -4.78
C ARG A 28 19.44 -0.42 -5.39
N ARG A 29 19.05 0.86 -5.36
CA ARG A 29 19.87 1.97 -5.88
C ARG A 29 21.19 2.10 -5.13
N ALA A 30 21.16 2.03 -3.80
CA ALA A 30 22.36 2.17 -2.97
C ALA A 30 23.40 1.06 -3.22
N LEU A 31 22.96 -0.18 -3.47
CA LEU A 31 23.86 -1.33 -3.60
C LEU A 31 24.28 -1.59 -5.05
N VAL A 32 23.34 -1.57 -6.00
CA VAL A 32 23.63 -1.88 -7.41
C VAL A 32 24.26 -0.69 -8.13
N GLN A 33 23.85 0.53 -7.78
CA GLN A 33 24.27 1.77 -8.44
C GLN A 33 25.03 2.67 -7.46
N SER A 34 26.07 2.14 -6.82
CA SER A 34 26.90 2.89 -5.84
C SER A 34 27.50 4.20 -6.40
N MET A 35 27.57 4.35 -7.73
CA MET A 35 28.08 5.55 -8.40
C MET A 35 27.00 6.62 -8.65
N ARG A 36 25.71 6.31 -8.47
CA ARG A 36 24.64 7.31 -8.56
C ARG A 36 24.44 8.01 -7.21
N PRO A 37 24.06 9.31 -7.23
CA PRO A 37 23.77 10.04 -6.01
C PRO A 37 22.63 9.35 -5.23
N GLN A 38 22.82 9.21 -3.93
CA GLN A 38 21.80 8.66 -3.03
C GLN A 38 20.56 9.56 -3.03
N ILE A 39 19.39 8.97 -2.78
CA ILE A 39 18.15 9.74 -2.63
C ILE A 39 18.35 10.72 -1.49
N SER A 40 18.20 12.01 -1.78
CA SER A 40 18.35 13.05 -0.77
C SER A 40 17.10 13.09 0.11
N VAL A 41 17.27 13.46 1.39
CA VAL A 41 16.17 13.66 2.35
C VAL A 41 14.98 14.47 1.78
N PRO A 42 15.18 15.60 1.05
CA PRO A 42 14.05 16.32 0.47
C PRO A 42 13.31 15.53 -0.62
N GLN A 43 13.97 14.63 -1.35
CA GLN A 43 13.30 13.75 -2.32
C GLN A 43 12.47 12.68 -1.61
N ALA A 44 12.97 12.11 -0.52
CA ALA A 44 12.21 11.17 0.30
C ALA A 44 10.99 11.83 0.94
N LEU A 45 11.13 13.07 1.42
CA LEU A 45 10.02 13.84 1.98
C LEU A 45 8.92 14.11 0.93
N LYS A 46 9.31 14.34 -0.33
CA LYS A 46 8.38 14.48 -1.46
C LYS A 46 7.65 13.18 -1.79
N ALA A 47 8.22 12.01 -1.51
CA ALA A 47 7.60 10.70 -1.77
C ALA A 47 6.47 10.37 -0.76
N LEU A 48 6.59 10.87 0.48
CA LEU A 48 5.63 10.62 1.56
C LEU A 48 4.17 10.99 1.22
N PRO A 49 3.85 12.19 0.68
CA PRO A 49 2.48 12.51 0.32
C PRO A 49 1.92 11.59 -0.78
N PHE A 50 2.75 11.08 -1.70
CA PHE A 50 2.28 10.13 -2.71
C PHE A 50 1.90 8.78 -2.10
N ILE A 51 2.68 8.29 -1.12
CA ILE A 51 2.37 7.06 -0.38
C ILE A 51 1.04 7.21 0.36
N TRP A 52 0.86 8.34 1.04
CA TRP A 52 -0.37 8.64 1.78
C TRP A 52 -1.58 8.76 0.85
N LEU A 53 -1.49 9.58 -0.19
CA LEU A 53 -2.57 9.78 -1.15
C LEU A 53 -2.93 8.48 -1.87
N GLY A 54 -1.92 7.72 -2.33
CA GLY A 54 -2.15 6.42 -2.96
C GLY A 54 -2.87 5.44 -2.02
N SER A 55 -2.51 5.44 -0.73
CA SER A 55 -3.15 4.59 0.28
C SER A 55 -4.61 4.99 0.53
N VAL A 56 -4.89 6.30 0.59
CA VAL A 56 -6.26 6.80 0.70
C VAL A 56 -7.08 6.40 -0.51
N VAL A 57 -6.56 6.59 -1.72
CA VAL A 57 -7.26 6.27 -2.97
C VAL A 57 -7.70 4.81 -3.02
N VAL A 58 -6.83 3.87 -2.62
CA VAL A 58 -7.16 2.44 -2.57
C VAL A 58 -8.23 2.11 -1.52
N GLY A 59 -8.30 2.88 -0.43
CA GLY A 59 -9.31 2.70 0.62
C GLY A 59 -10.66 3.41 0.36
N ILE A 60 -10.76 4.35 -0.58
CA ILE A 60 -12.03 5.07 -0.86
C ILE A 60 -13.18 4.12 -1.20
N PRO A 61 -13.01 3.10 -2.07
CA PRO A 61 -14.10 2.20 -2.43
C PRO A 61 -14.77 1.52 -1.22
N THR A 62 -13.99 1.12 -0.21
CA THR A 62 -14.54 0.50 1.01
C THR A 62 -15.30 1.50 1.89
N LEU A 63 -14.99 2.80 1.85
CA LEU A 63 -15.80 3.82 2.53
C LEU A 63 -17.20 3.99 1.91
N ILE A 64 -17.34 3.69 0.62
CA ILE A 64 -18.59 3.81 -0.14
C ILE A 64 -19.43 2.55 0.05
N GLU A 65 -18.80 1.36 0.04
CA GLU A 65 -19.47 0.06 0.11
C GLU A 65 -20.08 -0.23 1.49
N PHE A 66 -19.38 0.11 2.58
CA PHE A 66 -19.83 -0.24 3.94
C PHE A 66 -20.75 0.83 4.54
N SER A 67 -21.87 0.40 5.10
CA SER A 67 -22.84 1.25 5.80
C SER A 67 -23.36 0.57 7.06
N VAL A 68 -23.95 1.36 7.96
CA VAL A 68 -24.64 0.82 9.15
C VAL A 68 -26.05 0.46 8.71
N VAL A 69 -26.39 -0.82 8.78
CA VAL A 69 -27.68 -1.35 8.34
C VAL A 69 -28.43 -1.87 9.57
N PRO A 70 -29.68 -1.44 9.80
CA PRO A 70 -30.53 -2.07 10.80
C PRO A 70 -30.88 -3.48 10.34
N LEU A 71 -30.88 -4.46 11.25
CA LEU A 71 -31.48 -5.76 10.97
C LEU A 71 -33.00 -5.58 10.81
N THR A 72 -33.46 -5.32 9.58
CA THR A 72 -34.86 -5.50 9.22
C THR A 72 -34.97 -6.88 8.60
N THR A 73 -35.56 -7.79 9.35
CA THR A 73 -36.00 -9.07 8.82
C THR A 73 -37.06 -8.81 7.76
N ASP A 74 -36.66 -8.98 6.50
CA ASP A 74 -37.59 -9.08 5.39
C ASP A 74 -38.40 -10.38 5.57
N SER A 75 -39.48 -10.27 6.33
CA SER A 75 -40.54 -11.26 6.40
C SER A 75 -41.32 -11.27 5.08
N SER A 76 -40.72 -11.84 4.05
CA SER A 76 -41.41 -12.29 2.84
C SER A 76 -41.59 -13.79 2.91
N ASP A 77 -42.20 -14.31 3.98
CA ASP A 77 -42.86 -15.62 4.01
C ASP A 77 -43.80 -15.71 5.23
N ILE A 78 -45.08 -15.43 4.95
CA ILE A 78 -46.30 -16.14 5.37
C ILE A 78 -46.40 -16.57 6.86
N ASN A 79 -47.30 -15.89 7.58
CA ASN A 79 -47.88 -16.24 8.89
C ASN A 79 -46.92 -16.31 10.10
N SER A 80 -46.99 -15.25 10.91
CA SER A 80 -46.68 -15.24 12.35
C SER A 80 -45.32 -15.80 12.77
N GLY A 81 -44.30 -14.95 12.69
CA GLY A 81 -43.02 -15.19 13.35
C GLY A 81 -42.15 -13.95 13.24
N ASN A 82 -42.40 -12.95 14.09
CA ASN A 82 -41.61 -11.72 14.18
C ASN A 82 -40.14 -12.06 14.48
N TYR A 83 -39.28 -12.10 13.48
CA TYR A 83 -37.84 -12.17 13.67
C TYR A 83 -37.26 -10.77 13.92
N LEU A 84 -37.86 -10.01 14.83
CA LEU A 84 -37.25 -8.77 15.29
C LEU A 84 -36.12 -9.15 16.25
N TYR A 85 -34.86 -9.13 15.81
CA TYR A 85 -33.73 -9.18 16.75
C TYR A 85 -33.67 -7.84 17.49
N VAL A 86 -34.59 -7.66 18.43
CA VAL A 86 -34.52 -6.70 19.51
C VAL A 86 -34.14 -7.51 20.72
N SER A 87 -32.91 -7.35 21.19
CA SER A 87 -32.57 -7.79 22.54
C SER A 87 -33.35 -6.90 23.49
N GLN A 88 -34.56 -7.33 23.85
CA GLN A 88 -35.34 -6.67 24.90
C GLN A 88 -34.66 -6.93 26.24
N LEU A 89 -33.84 -5.99 26.69
CA LEU A 89 -33.60 -5.78 28.10
C LEU A 89 -34.54 -4.65 28.57
N ASN A 90 -35.64 -5.03 29.21
CA ASN A 90 -36.62 -4.17 29.90
C ASN A 90 -37.66 -3.44 29.02
N ASN A 91 -38.91 -3.40 29.53
CA ASN A 91 -40.18 -3.21 28.82
C ASN A 91 -40.42 -1.86 28.15
N ASN A 92 -39.44 -0.94 28.09
CA ASN A 92 -39.65 0.40 27.50
C ASN A 92 -38.59 0.80 26.45
N SER A 93 -37.66 -0.08 26.07
CA SER A 93 -36.60 0.23 25.10
C SER A 93 -36.46 -0.84 24.03
N VAL A 94 -36.85 -0.50 22.79
CA VAL A 94 -36.61 -1.31 21.59
C VAL A 94 -35.13 -1.16 21.21
N GLU A 95 -34.27 -2.07 21.67
CA GLU A 95 -32.84 -2.09 21.33
C GLU A 95 -32.67 -2.65 19.91
N ARG A 96 -32.51 -1.75 18.93
CA ARG A 96 -32.24 -2.15 17.53
C ARG A 96 -30.78 -2.56 17.41
N HIS A 97 -30.50 -3.84 17.12
CA HIS A 97 -29.15 -4.26 16.77
C HIS A 97 -28.77 -3.73 15.37
N LEU A 98 -27.80 -2.83 15.33
CA LEU A 98 -27.24 -2.29 14.09
C LEU A 98 -26.00 -3.11 13.70
N HIS A 99 -25.97 -3.61 12.48
CA HIS A 99 -24.80 -4.31 11.93
C HIS A 99 -24.08 -3.44 10.92
N CYS A 100 -22.78 -3.71 10.74
CA CYS A 100 -21.95 -3.07 9.74
C CYS A 100 -21.88 -3.97 8.50
N GLY A 101 -22.39 -3.51 7.37
CA GLY A 101 -22.50 -4.32 6.17
C GLY A 101 -22.76 -3.51 4.90
N THR A 102 -22.93 -4.21 3.79
CA THR A 102 -23.27 -3.59 2.51
C THR A 102 -24.79 -3.53 2.37
N ASN A 103 -25.33 -2.41 1.91
CA ASN A 103 -26.77 -2.26 1.66
C ASN A 103 -26.99 -1.94 0.18
N ASN A 104 -27.80 -2.74 -0.50
CA ASN A 104 -28.17 -2.54 -1.92
C ASN A 104 -26.97 -2.34 -2.87
N PHE A 105 -25.79 -2.87 -2.53
CA PHE A 105 -24.59 -2.73 -3.35
C PHE A 105 -24.57 -3.85 -4.41
N PRO A 106 -24.39 -3.54 -5.71
CA PRO A 106 -24.38 -4.56 -6.74
C PRO A 106 -23.18 -5.50 -6.54
N ARG A 107 -23.43 -6.82 -6.60
CA ARG A 107 -22.42 -7.86 -6.35
C ARG A 107 -21.19 -7.71 -7.25
N THR A 108 -21.38 -7.26 -8.49
CA THR A 108 -20.29 -7.01 -9.44
C THR A 108 -19.33 -5.93 -8.98
N LEU A 109 -19.84 -4.86 -8.35
CA LEU A 109 -19.02 -3.77 -7.84
C LEU A 109 -18.25 -4.18 -6.58
N GLY A 110 -18.86 -5.02 -5.72
CA GLY A 110 -18.16 -5.60 -4.55
C GLY A 110 -17.02 -6.52 -4.97
N MET A 111 -17.25 -7.38 -5.97
CA MET A 111 -16.20 -8.24 -6.53
C MET A 111 -15.09 -7.42 -7.21
N ALA A 112 -15.46 -6.41 -8.00
CA ALA A 112 -14.49 -5.52 -8.64
C ALA A 112 -13.64 -4.76 -7.61
N ASN A 113 -14.27 -4.26 -6.53
CA ASN A 113 -13.56 -3.60 -5.44
C ASN A 113 -12.57 -4.56 -4.76
N CYS A 114 -13.01 -5.76 -4.39
CA CYS A 114 -12.14 -6.77 -3.79
C CYS A 114 -10.94 -7.11 -4.68
N PHE A 115 -11.17 -7.26 -5.98
CA PHE A 115 -10.12 -7.50 -6.96
C PHE A 115 -9.13 -6.33 -7.04
N LEU A 116 -9.63 -5.09 -7.16
CA LEU A 116 -8.79 -3.89 -7.24
C LEU A 116 -7.95 -3.70 -5.96
N VAL A 117 -8.56 -3.82 -4.79
CA VAL A 117 -7.83 -3.72 -3.51
C VAL A 117 -6.75 -4.78 -3.43
N THR A 118 -7.06 -6.04 -3.81
CA THR A 118 -6.06 -7.12 -3.81
C THR A 118 -4.90 -6.82 -4.77
N LEU A 119 -5.21 -6.31 -5.96
CA LEU A 119 -4.23 -5.97 -6.98
C LEU A 119 -3.28 -4.85 -6.49
N PHE A 120 -3.83 -3.72 -6.04
CA PHE A 120 -3.07 -2.53 -5.67
C PHE A 120 -2.42 -2.62 -4.28
N ALA A 121 -3.06 -3.28 -3.31
CA ALA A 121 -2.52 -3.40 -1.96
C ALA A 121 -1.50 -4.53 -1.82
N PHE A 122 -1.60 -5.60 -2.62
CA PHE A 122 -0.75 -6.78 -2.46
C PHE A 122 0.03 -7.15 -3.73
N VAL A 123 -0.65 -7.42 -4.85
CA VAL A 123 0.01 -7.97 -6.04
C VAL A 123 1.09 -7.03 -6.59
N ILE A 124 0.75 -5.76 -6.80
CA ILE A 124 1.69 -4.77 -7.34
C ILE A 124 2.85 -4.50 -6.36
N PRO A 125 2.62 -4.22 -5.06
CA PRO A 125 3.73 -4.04 -4.11
C PRO A 125 4.64 -5.25 -3.99
N LEU A 126 4.08 -6.46 -3.90
CA LEU A 126 4.87 -7.69 -3.75
C LEU A 126 5.69 -8.00 -5.00
N THR A 127 5.13 -7.80 -6.20
CA THR A 127 5.87 -7.98 -7.45
C THR A 127 7.03 -6.99 -7.56
N LEU A 128 6.81 -5.69 -7.29
CA LEU A 128 7.88 -4.68 -7.29
C LEU A 128 9.00 -4.99 -6.29
N ILE A 129 8.63 -5.36 -5.05
CA ILE A 129 9.59 -5.77 -4.02
C ILE A 129 10.38 -6.99 -4.52
N SER A 130 9.69 -8.02 -5.02
CA SER A 130 10.35 -9.24 -5.49
C SER A 130 11.36 -8.97 -6.60
N ILE A 131 11.02 -8.14 -7.60
CA ILE A 131 11.92 -7.76 -8.70
C ILE A 131 13.15 -7.02 -8.15
N ASN A 132 12.94 -6.07 -7.23
CA ASN A 132 14.03 -5.30 -6.65
C ASN A 132 15.02 -6.19 -5.86
N TYR A 133 14.50 -7.14 -5.07
CA TYR A 133 15.33 -8.05 -4.28
C TYR A 133 15.99 -9.15 -5.13
N VAL A 134 15.32 -9.70 -6.15
CA VAL A 134 15.92 -10.67 -7.07
C VAL A 134 17.13 -10.08 -7.78
N GLN A 135 17.01 -8.85 -8.29
CA GLN A 135 18.14 -8.16 -8.91
C GLN A 135 19.29 -7.89 -7.94
N LEU A 136 18.96 -7.58 -6.68
CA LEU A 136 19.97 -7.40 -5.64
C LEU A 136 20.74 -8.70 -5.38
N VAL A 137 20.05 -9.83 -5.25
CA VAL A 137 20.67 -11.14 -5.04
C VAL A 137 21.55 -11.54 -6.22
N VAL A 138 21.06 -11.34 -7.46
CA VAL A 138 21.85 -11.59 -8.67
C VAL A 138 23.10 -10.72 -8.71
N PHE A 139 23.02 -9.45 -8.30
CA PHE A 139 24.18 -8.56 -8.25
C PHE A 139 25.22 -9.02 -7.20
N VAL A 140 24.77 -9.39 -6.01
CA VAL A 140 25.66 -9.84 -4.92
C VAL A 140 26.32 -11.19 -5.21
N ASN A 141 25.62 -12.09 -5.89
CA ASN A 141 26.14 -13.42 -6.23
C ASN A 141 27.08 -13.44 -7.45
N LYS A 142 27.24 -12.33 -8.18
CA LYS A 142 28.23 -12.25 -9.24
C LYS A 142 29.63 -12.31 -8.62
N PRO A 143 30.47 -13.30 -8.99
CA PRO A 143 31.83 -13.38 -8.49
C PRO A 143 32.56 -12.10 -8.87
N LEU A 144 33.11 -11.41 -7.88
CA LEU A 144 34.02 -10.29 -8.12
C LEU A 144 35.18 -10.85 -8.97
N PRO A 145 35.52 -10.23 -10.11
CA PRO A 145 36.74 -10.62 -10.82
C PRO A 145 37.89 -10.53 -9.82
N HIS A 146 38.66 -11.62 -9.66
CA HIS A 146 39.81 -11.67 -8.77
C HIS A 146 40.67 -10.43 -9.02
N ARG A 147 40.62 -9.49 -8.07
CA ARG A 147 41.46 -8.31 -8.08
C ARG A 147 42.87 -8.80 -7.75
N GLY A 148 43.61 -9.19 -8.78
CA GLY A 148 45.06 -9.33 -8.69
C GLY A 148 45.61 -8.07 -8.03
N THR A 149 46.22 -8.27 -6.87
CA THR A 149 47.16 -7.36 -6.16
C THR A 149 47.10 -5.89 -6.60
N ALA A 150 46.17 -5.12 -6.03
CA ALA A 150 46.24 -3.66 -6.07
C ALA A 150 46.72 -3.13 -4.71
N THR A 151 47.93 -2.57 -4.71
CA THR A 151 48.66 -1.94 -3.61
C THR A 151 47.85 -0.93 -2.79
N PRO A 152 48.13 -0.75 -1.49
CA PRO A 152 47.40 0.14 -0.61
C PRO A 152 47.84 1.60 -0.78
N LYS A 153 47.17 2.35 -1.66
CA LYS A 153 47.20 3.83 -1.62
C LYS A 153 45.84 4.41 -2.02
N GLN A 154 44.87 4.34 -1.11
CA GLN A 154 43.68 5.18 -1.17
C GLN A 154 43.40 5.82 0.20
N LYS A 155 44.42 6.51 0.70
CA LYS A 155 44.30 7.48 1.78
C LYS A 155 44.13 8.85 1.12
N ARG A 156 43.02 9.53 1.44
CA ARG A 156 42.86 11.00 1.43
C ARG A 156 42.62 11.69 0.06
N ARG A 157 41.36 11.73 -0.40
CA ARG A 157 40.76 12.92 -1.07
C ARG A 157 39.25 12.98 -0.79
N ARG A 158 38.89 13.56 0.36
CA ARG A 158 37.68 14.39 0.48
C ARG A 158 38.02 15.75 -0.13
N GLY A 159 37.09 16.34 -0.87
CA GLY A 159 37.07 17.78 -1.12
C GLY A 159 37.36 18.19 -2.56
N ALA A 160 36.40 18.95 -3.09
CA ALA A 160 36.50 19.92 -4.17
C ALA A 160 36.36 19.43 -5.63
N ALA A 161 35.25 19.89 -6.21
CA ALA A 161 35.19 20.66 -7.45
C ALA A 161 34.57 20.00 -8.70
N CYS A 162 33.75 20.86 -9.34
CA CYS A 162 33.24 20.83 -10.71
C CYS A 162 32.15 19.80 -11.00
N GLY A 163 30.98 20.18 -11.51
CA GLY A 163 30.56 21.45 -12.09
C GLY A 163 29.34 21.13 -12.96
N ASP A 164 28.45 22.09 -13.08
CA ASP A 164 27.22 22.02 -13.87
C ASP A 164 27.38 21.27 -15.20
N PHE A 165 26.43 20.37 -15.51
CA PHE A 165 25.65 20.36 -16.76
C PHE A 165 24.76 19.11 -16.90
N CYS A 166 23.53 19.35 -17.40
CA CYS A 166 22.54 18.44 -17.98
C CYS A 166 21.87 17.44 -17.02
N PHE A 167 20.65 17.68 -16.52
CA PHE A 167 19.38 17.80 -17.26
C PHE A 167 19.17 16.62 -18.22
N ALA A 168 18.54 15.57 -17.70
CA ALA A 168 17.60 14.71 -18.42
C ALA A 168 16.58 14.25 -17.39
N ALA A 169 15.53 15.06 -17.25
CA ALA A 169 14.23 14.53 -16.90
C ALA A 169 13.80 13.68 -18.10
N ASP A 170 13.82 12.36 -17.96
CA ASP A 170 13.01 11.44 -18.74
C ASP A 170 13.03 10.05 -18.08
N GLU A 171 11.96 9.28 -18.32
CA GLU A 171 11.66 7.94 -17.78
C GLU A 171 10.99 7.88 -16.39
N TYR A 172 9.94 8.67 -16.21
CA TYR A 172 8.71 8.12 -15.59
C TYR A 172 7.56 8.26 -16.60
N THR A 173 7.67 7.52 -17.70
CA THR A 173 6.57 7.33 -18.65
C THR A 173 6.71 5.91 -19.16
N LEU A 174 5.67 5.09 -18.90
CA LEU A 174 5.51 3.69 -19.30
C LEU A 174 6.48 2.75 -18.58
N VAL A 175 6.05 1.83 -17.72
CA VAL A 175 4.97 0.83 -17.87
C VAL A 175 4.33 0.56 -16.50
#